data_AF-A0A528TTP0-F1
#
_entry.id   AF-A0A528TTP0-F1
#
_cell.length_a   1.000
_cell.length_b   1.000
_cell.length_c   1.000
_cell.angle_alpha   90.00
_cell.angle_beta   90.00
_cell.angle_gamma   90.00
#
_symmetry.space_group_name_H-M   'P 1'
#
loop_
_entity.id
_entity.type
_entity.pdbx_description
1 polymer ?
#
loop_
_entity_poly.entity_id
_entity_poly.type
_entity_poly.pdbx_seq_one_letter_code
_entity_poly.pdbx_strand_id
1 'polypeptide(L)'
;SETLRELFSRIVFNILCGNTDDHARNHAAFWDGAKLTLTPAYDICPQARSGQEASQAMLISGNNRMSRIASCLEAAHHFLLSAPEALAIVEGQLRCIAENWPRVSEEATLSGIDRNLFWGRQFLNPYAFTALEGSADVLRALADELRNSVHA
;
A
#
# COMPACT_ATOMS: atom_id res chain seq x y z
N SER A 1 17.38 -5.43 6.34
CA SER A 1 17.98 -4.52 5.34
C SER A 1 17.03 -3.37 5.13
N GLU A 2 17.45 -2.13 5.38
CA GLU A 2 16.58 -0.95 5.22
C GLU A 2 16.04 -0.82 3.78
N THR A 3 16.87 -1.10 2.78
CA THR A 3 16.47 -1.07 1.37
C THR A 3 15.37 -2.08 1.04
N LEU A 4 15.47 -3.32 1.52
CA LEU A 4 14.44 -4.34 1.26
C LEU A 4 13.15 -4.03 2.02
N ARG A 5 13.26 -3.55 3.26
CA ARG A 5 12.12 -3.07 4.05
C ARG A 5 11.39 -1.94 3.34
N GLU A 6 12.13 -1.00 2.75
CA GLU A 6 11.59 0.13 1.98
C GLU A 6 10.89 -0.34 0.70
N LEU A 7 11.49 -1.26 -0.08
CA LEU A 7 10.84 -1.81 -1.28
C LEU A 7 9.53 -2.53 -0.94
N PHE A 8 9.52 -3.34 0.12
CA PHE A 8 8.29 -3.97 0.61
C PHE A 8 7.25 -2.91 1.00
N SER A 9 7.68 -1.88 1.75
CA SER A 9 6.83 -0.77 2.17
C SER A 9 6.20 -0.02 0.98
N ARG A 10 6.92 0.14 -0.14
CA ARG A 10 6.38 0.78 -1.36
C ARG A 10 5.29 -0.06 -2.00
N ILE A 11 5.46 -1.38 -2.08
CA ILE A 11 4.43 -2.29 -2.61
C ILE A 11 3.18 -2.21 -1.75
N VAL A 12 3.33 -2.28 -0.42
CA VAL A 12 2.21 -2.13 0.52
C VAL A 12 1.51 -0.80 0.30
N PHE A 13 2.25 0.31 0.23
CA PHE A 13 1.66 1.63 0.05
C PHE A 13 0.89 1.74 -1.27
N ASN A 14 1.47 1.24 -2.37
CA ASN A 14 0.83 1.22 -3.69
C ASN A 14 -0.50 0.45 -3.66
N ILE A 15 -0.55 -0.69 -2.98
CA ILE A 15 -1.80 -1.44 -2.76
C ILE A 15 -2.80 -0.62 -1.94
N LEU A 16 -2.35 -0.01 -0.84
CA LEU A 16 -3.21 0.71 0.10
C LEU A 16 -3.75 2.03 -0.47
N CYS A 17 -3.05 2.70 -1.38
CA CYS A 17 -3.51 3.93 -2.02
C CYS A 17 -4.13 3.70 -3.40
N GLY A 18 -4.22 2.46 -3.87
CA GLY A 18 -4.77 2.15 -5.19
C GLY A 18 -3.89 2.62 -6.36
N ASN A 19 -2.58 2.75 -6.14
CA ASN A 19 -1.61 2.96 -7.20
C ASN A 19 -1.30 1.61 -7.85
N THR A 20 -1.79 1.39 -9.08
CA THR A 20 -1.59 0.16 -9.84
C THR A 20 -0.54 0.27 -10.94
N ASP A 21 -0.02 1.48 -11.17
CA ASP A 21 0.92 1.80 -12.25
C ASP A 21 2.39 1.69 -11.83
N ASP A 22 2.68 0.92 -10.79
CA ASP A 22 4.03 0.78 -10.26
C ASP A 22 4.90 -0.10 -11.15
N HIS A 23 5.55 0.53 -12.14
CA HIS A 23 6.45 -0.12 -13.08
C HIS A 23 7.90 -0.03 -12.60
N ALA A 24 8.78 -0.86 -13.15
CA ALA A 24 10.20 -0.86 -12.80
C ALA A 24 10.89 0.52 -13.00
N ARG A 25 10.36 1.36 -13.88
CA ARG A 25 10.85 2.74 -14.13
C ARG A 25 10.49 3.74 -13.03
N ASN A 26 9.57 3.38 -12.13
CA ASN A 26 9.16 4.20 -10.99
C ASN A 26 10.04 3.91 -9.75
N HIS A 27 11.04 3.03 -9.91
CA HIS A 27 12.05 2.74 -8.91
C HIS A 27 13.42 3.15 -9.44
N ALA A 28 14.12 3.96 -8.66
CA ALA A 28 15.49 4.37 -8.94
C ALA A 28 16.36 4.27 -7.68
N ALA A 29 17.66 4.21 -7.91
CA ALA A 29 18.65 4.27 -6.85
C ALA A 29 19.82 5.15 -7.30
N PHE A 30 20.34 5.95 -6.37
CA PHE A 30 21.62 6.60 -6.51
C PHE A 30 22.74 5.56 -6.45
N TRP A 31 23.75 5.74 -7.29
CA TRP A 31 24.96 4.92 -7.33
C TRP A 31 26.16 5.78 -6.97
N ASP A 32 26.89 5.39 -5.93
CA ASP A 32 28.09 6.12 -5.46
C ASP A 32 29.41 5.51 -5.98
N GLY A 33 29.34 4.47 -6.81
CA GLY A 33 30.51 3.69 -7.25
C GLY A 33 30.71 2.38 -6.49
N ALA A 34 29.99 2.15 -5.39
CA ALA A 34 30.09 0.94 -4.58
C ALA A 34 28.73 0.37 -4.12
N LYS A 35 27.75 1.23 -3.84
CA LYS A 35 26.43 0.87 -3.31
C LYS A 35 25.30 1.61 -4.01
N LEU A 36 24.17 0.91 -4.12
CA LEU A 36 22.90 1.49 -4.53
C LEU A 36 22.14 1.96 -3.29
N THR A 37 21.66 3.21 -3.33
CA THR A 37 20.77 3.77 -2.31
C THR A 37 19.48 4.21 -2.99
N LEU A 38 18.33 3.70 -2.55
CA LEU A 38 17.04 4.07 -3.17
C LEU A 38 16.84 5.59 -3.14
N THR A 39 16.33 6.14 -4.24
CA THR A 39 15.79 7.49 -4.24
C THR A 39 14.53 7.54 -3.37
N PRO A 40 14.06 8.72 -2.93
CA PRO A 40 12.69 8.86 -2.45
C PRO A 40 11.70 8.23 -3.43
N ALA A 41 10.57 7.73 -2.93
CA ALA A 41 9.49 7.26 -3.80
C ALA A 41 8.93 8.43 -4.62
N TYR A 42 8.61 8.19 -5.88
CA TYR A 42 8.08 9.18 -6.82
C TYR A 42 7.03 8.55 -7.72
N ASP A 43 6.31 9.38 -8.47
CA ASP A 43 5.27 8.96 -9.41
C ASP A 43 4.19 8.04 -8.79
N ILE A 44 3.75 8.41 -7.58
CA ILE A 44 2.64 7.73 -6.91
C ILE A 44 1.33 8.41 -7.32
N CYS A 45 0.55 7.72 -8.15
CA CYS A 45 -0.69 8.25 -8.70
C CYS A 45 -1.84 7.26 -8.47
N PRO A 46 -2.58 7.38 -7.35
CA PRO A 46 -3.82 6.64 -7.11
C PRO A 46 -4.76 6.69 -8.32
N GLN A 47 -5.13 5.53 -8.87
CA GLN A 47 -5.93 5.47 -10.09
C GLN A 47 -7.41 5.24 -9.77
N ALA A 48 -8.30 5.88 -10.55
CA ALA A 48 -9.71 5.53 -10.53
C ALA A 48 -9.89 4.08 -10.99
N ARG A 49 -10.70 3.31 -10.26
CA ARG A 49 -10.91 1.89 -10.53
C ARG A 49 -12.28 1.66 -11.18
N SER A 50 -12.30 0.86 -12.24
CA SER A 50 -13.54 0.25 -12.75
C SER A 50 -13.63 -1.18 -12.23
N GLY A 51 -14.71 -1.48 -11.50
CA GLY A 51 -14.92 -2.81 -10.89
C GLY A 51 -14.30 -2.98 -9.50
N GLN A 52 -14.44 -4.19 -8.96
CA GLN A 52 -14.08 -4.51 -7.57
C GLN A 52 -12.65 -5.02 -7.41
N GLU A 53 -12.05 -5.55 -8.47
CA GLU A 53 -10.71 -6.19 -8.43
C GLU A 53 -9.65 -5.30 -9.08
N ALA A 54 -8.36 -5.54 -8.79
CA ALA A 54 -7.26 -4.83 -9.43
C ALA A 54 -5.97 -5.66 -9.42
N SER A 55 -5.13 -5.42 -10.41
CA SER A 55 -3.78 -5.97 -10.51
C SER A 55 -2.74 -4.85 -10.49
N GLN A 56 -1.59 -5.13 -9.91
CA GLN A 56 -0.39 -4.32 -10.02
C GLN A 56 0.24 -4.47 -11.41
N ALA A 57 0.96 -3.45 -11.87
CA ALA A 57 1.72 -3.51 -13.12
C ALA A 57 2.81 -4.58 -13.10
N MET A 58 3.48 -4.74 -11.95
CA MET A 58 4.51 -5.74 -11.72
C MET A 58 3.98 -6.97 -10.96
N LEU A 59 4.63 -8.11 -11.16
CA LEU A 59 4.42 -9.32 -10.35
C LEU A 59 4.89 -9.05 -8.91
N ILE A 60 4.11 -9.51 -7.93
CA ILE A 60 4.41 -9.37 -6.51
C ILE A 60 5.14 -10.62 -5.99
N SER A 61 4.60 -11.81 -6.28
CA SER A 61 5.26 -13.09 -5.99
C SER A 61 4.84 -14.13 -7.02
N GLY A 62 5.81 -14.85 -7.61
CA GLY A 62 5.55 -15.80 -8.68
C GLY A 62 4.72 -15.17 -9.82
N ASN A 63 3.57 -15.77 -10.13
CA ASN A 63 2.61 -15.25 -11.12
C ASN A 63 1.50 -14.37 -10.51
N ASN A 64 1.56 -14.07 -9.21
CA ASN A 64 0.58 -13.27 -8.51
C ASN A 64 0.91 -11.77 -8.63
N ARG A 65 -0.03 -11.02 -9.19
CA ARG A 65 -0.01 -9.54 -9.24
C ARG A 65 -1.28 -8.91 -8.67
N MET A 66 -2.11 -9.67 -7.97
CA MET A 66 -3.36 -9.14 -7.43
C MET A 66 -3.04 -8.06 -6.40
N SER A 67 -3.67 -6.89 -6.52
CA SER A 67 -3.47 -5.75 -5.62
C SER A 67 -4.12 -6.00 -4.26
N ARG A 68 -3.52 -6.92 -3.50
CA ARG A 68 -3.99 -7.43 -2.20
C ARG A 68 -2.82 -7.53 -1.24
N ILE A 69 -3.08 -7.22 0.03
CA ILE A 69 -2.12 -7.39 1.11
C ILE A 69 -1.71 -8.86 1.24
N ALA A 70 -2.62 -9.81 1.02
CA ALA A 70 -2.29 -11.23 1.00
C ALA A 70 -1.17 -11.56 -0.01
N SER A 71 -1.26 -11.02 -1.24
CA SER A 71 -0.21 -11.17 -2.26
C SER A 71 1.14 -10.59 -1.80
N CYS A 72 1.11 -9.47 -1.08
CA CYS A 72 2.31 -8.83 -0.55
C CYS A 72 2.94 -9.66 0.59
N LEU A 73 2.13 -10.18 1.50
CA LEU A 73 2.58 -11.04 2.59
C LEU A 73 3.21 -12.34 2.08
N GLU A 74 2.68 -12.93 1.00
CA GLU A 74 3.30 -14.06 0.30
C GLU A 74 4.74 -13.74 -0.15
N ALA A 75 5.00 -12.50 -0.58
CA ALA A 75 6.30 -12.05 -1.06
C ALA A 75 7.29 -11.65 0.07
N ALA A 76 6.85 -11.53 1.32
CA ALA A 76 7.65 -10.95 2.41
C ALA A 76 9.04 -11.60 2.59
N HIS A 77 9.13 -12.91 2.38
CA HIS A 77 10.37 -13.66 2.49
C HIS A 77 11.43 -13.26 1.44
N HIS A 78 11.02 -12.78 0.26
CA HIS A 78 11.95 -12.23 -0.74
C HIS A 78 12.64 -10.93 -0.26
N PHE A 79 12.02 -10.23 0.69
CA PHE A 79 12.55 -9.01 1.30
C PHE A 79 13.28 -9.28 2.63
N LEU A 80 13.48 -10.56 2.97
CA LEU A 80 14.09 -11.00 4.23
C LEU A 80 13.34 -10.49 5.47
N LEU A 81 12.01 -10.41 5.37
CA LEU A 81 11.13 -10.06 6.48
C LEU A 81 10.46 -11.32 7.04
N SER A 82 10.41 -11.42 8.36
CA SER A 82 9.55 -12.38 9.04
C SER A 82 8.08 -11.98 8.91
N ALA A 83 7.17 -12.93 9.13
CA ALA A 83 5.74 -12.65 9.08
C ALA A 83 5.32 -11.52 10.05
N PRO A 84 5.78 -11.48 11.32
CA PRO A 84 5.47 -10.38 12.23
C PRO A 84 5.98 -9.02 11.74
N GLU A 85 7.19 -8.95 11.15
CA GLU A 85 7.72 -7.70 10.62
C GLU A 85 6.91 -7.18 9.43
N ALA A 86 6.51 -8.07 8.53
CA ALA A 86 5.67 -7.73 7.38
C ALA A 86 4.29 -7.24 7.83
N LEU A 87 3.65 -7.91 8.79
CA LEU A 87 2.38 -7.49 9.38
C LEU A 87 2.50 -6.11 10.04
N ALA A 88 3.57 -5.88 10.81
CA ALA A 88 3.81 -4.59 11.47
C ALA A 88 4.00 -3.43 10.48
N ILE A 89 4.62 -3.68 9.32
CA ILE A 89 4.73 -2.66 8.26
C ILE A 89 3.36 -2.31 7.70
N VAL A 90 2.53 -3.32 7.40
CA VAL A 90 1.18 -3.08 6.87
C VAL A 90 0.33 -2.34 7.88
N GLU A 91 0.30 -2.79 9.14
CA GLU A 91 -0.43 -2.12 10.23
C GLU A 91 0.03 -0.66 10.40
N GLY A 92 1.34 -0.41 10.43
CA GLY A 92 1.88 0.94 10.56
C GLY A 92 1.44 1.87 9.43
N GLN A 93 1.41 1.38 8.18
CA GLN A 93 0.94 2.16 7.05
C GLN A 93 -0.57 2.41 7.08
N LEU A 94 -1.39 1.43 7.50
CA LEU A 94 -2.83 1.61 7.68
C LEU A 94 -3.11 2.77 8.65
N ARG A 95 -2.48 2.73 9.82
CA ARG A 95 -2.62 3.77 10.85
C ARG A 95 -2.13 5.11 10.33
N CYS A 96 -0.95 5.15 9.74
CA CYS A 96 -0.38 6.38 9.18
C CYS A 96 -1.29 7.04 8.13
N ILE A 97 -1.85 6.24 7.19
CA ILE A 97 -2.78 6.75 6.17
C ILE A 97 -4.03 7.32 6.82
N ALA A 98 -4.65 6.59 7.76
CA ALA A 98 -5.87 7.04 8.43
C ALA A 98 -5.67 8.29 9.28
N GLU A 99 -4.60 8.33 10.07
CA GLU A 99 -4.25 9.48 10.92
C GLU A 99 -3.98 10.74 10.11
N ASN A 100 -3.32 10.61 8.95
CA ASN A 100 -2.96 11.76 8.12
C ASN A 100 -4.02 12.17 7.11
N TRP A 101 -5.03 11.32 6.84
CA TRP A 101 -6.02 11.57 5.81
C TRP A 101 -6.73 12.93 5.94
N PRO A 102 -7.21 13.36 7.12
CA PRO A 102 -7.89 14.65 7.25
C PRO A 102 -6.97 15.83 6.88
N ARG A 103 -5.75 15.83 7.44
CA ARG A 103 -4.75 16.88 7.21
C ARG A 103 -4.31 16.95 5.76
N VAL A 104 -3.96 15.81 5.16
CA VAL A 104 -3.48 15.75 3.76
C VAL A 104 -4.60 16.12 2.79
N SER A 105 -5.84 15.72 3.06
CA SER A 105 -7.00 16.11 2.24
C SER A 105 -7.28 17.61 2.30
N GLU A 106 -7.03 18.25 3.44
CA GLU A 106 -7.12 19.70 3.59
C GLU A 106 -5.99 20.42 2.85
N GLU A 107 -4.75 19.99 3.03
CA GLU A 107 -3.58 20.52 2.31
C GLU A 107 -3.73 20.40 0.79
N ALA A 108 -4.31 19.29 0.32
CA ALA A 108 -4.63 19.06 -1.09
C ALA A 108 -5.89 19.78 -1.56
N THR A 109 -6.56 20.56 -0.71
CA THR A 109 -7.79 21.31 -1.03
C THR A 109 -8.94 20.45 -1.56
N LEU A 110 -9.00 19.18 -1.14
CA LEU A 110 -10.08 18.27 -1.55
C LEU A 110 -11.42 18.72 -0.99
N SER A 111 -12.44 18.75 -1.86
CA SER A 111 -13.82 18.97 -1.43
C SER A 111 -14.31 17.81 -0.56
N GLY A 112 -15.36 18.03 0.24
CA GLY A 112 -15.98 16.93 0.99
C GLY A 112 -16.46 15.79 0.10
N ILE A 113 -16.86 16.09 -1.14
CA ILE A 113 -17.25 15.09 -2.14
C ILE A 113 -16.04 14.26 -2.55
N ASP A 114 -14.90 14.89 -2.86
CA ASP A 114 -13.69 14.17 -3.28
C ASP A 114 -13.11 13.33 -2.15
N ARG A 115 -13.13 13.84 -0.91
CA ARG A 115 -12.71 13.08 0.28
C ARG A 115 -13.53 11.80 0.44
N ASN A 116 -14.85 11.92 0.35
CA ASN A 116 -15.76 10.76 0.42
C ASN A 116 -15.64 9.86 -0.80
N LEU A 117 -15.28 10.40 -1.96
CA LEU A 117 -15.05 9.62 -3.17
C LEU A 117 -13.79 8.77 -3.04
N PHE A 118 -12.70 9.32 -2.51
CA PHE A 118 -11.41 8.63 -2.44
C PHE A 118 -11.30 7.66 -1.27
N TRP A 119 -11.88 8.00 -0.12
CA TRP A 119 -11.81 7.18 1.07
C TRP A 119 -12.61 5.87 0.91
N GLY A 120 -11.96 4.73 1.15
CA GLY A 120 -12.56 3.40 0.95
C GLY A 120 -12.71 2.97 -0.51
N ARG A 121 -12.37 3.82 -1.49
CA ARG A 121 -12.41 3.48 -2.92
C ARG A 121 -11.02 3.47 -3.56
N GLN A 122 -10.27 4.55 -3.45
CA GLN A 122 -8.87 4.64 -3.88
C GLN A 122 -7.96 4.25 -2.70
N PHE A 123 -8.15 4.92 -1.57
CA PHE A 123 -7.41 4.65 -0.35
C PHE A 123 -8.13 3.61 0.50
N LEU A 124 -7.38 2.63 0.99
CA LEU A 124 -7.87 1.52 1.82
C LEU A 124 -9.06 0.80 1.18
N ASN A 125 -9.00 0.54 -0.13
CA ASN A 125 -10.07 -0.19 -0.81
C ASN A 125 -10.28 -1.59 -0.20
N PRO A 126 -11.54 -2.04 0.05
CA PRO A 126 -11.83 -3.35 0.64
C PRO A 126 -11.17 -4.55 -0.08
N TYR A 127 -11.03 -4.48 -1.40
CA TYR A 127 -10.37 -5.53 -2.19
C TYR A 127 -8.95 -5.83 -1.72
N ALA A 128 -8.22 -4.80 -1.25
CA ALA A 128 -6.85 -4.96 -0.75
C ALA A 128 -6.76 -5.95 0.43
N PHE A 129 -7.86 -6.18 1.14
CA PHE A 129 -7.92 -7.02 2.35
C PHE A 129 -8.61 -8.37 2.12
N THR A 130 -8.86 -8.74 0.86
CA THR A 130 -9.39 -10.06 0.50
C THR A 130 -8.29 -11.13 0.57
N ALA A 131 -8.70 -12.38 0.82
CA ALA A 131 -7.80 -13.55 0.95
C ALA A 131 -6.75 -13.44 2.08
N LEU A 132 -6.98 -12.58 3.07
CA LEU A 132 -6.22 -12.61 4.32
C LEU A 132 -6.72 -13.77 5.19
N GLU A 133 -5.80 -14.54 5.74
CA GLU A 133 -6.07 -15.72 6.58
C GLU A 133 -5.20 -15.71 7.84
N GLY A 134 -5.60 -16.46 8.86
CA GLY A 134 -4.83 -16.65 10.09
C GLY A 134 -4.52 -15.34 10.81
N SER A 135 -3.26 -15.11 11.19
CA SER A 135 -2.84 -13.92 11.92
C SER A 135 -2.95 -12.62 11.10
N ALA A 136 -3.12 -12.70 9.78
CA ALA A 136 -3.26 -11.52 8.93
C ALA A 136 -4.70 -10.96 8.93
N ASP A 137 -5.68 -11.71 9.45
CA ASP A 137 -7.09 -11.33 9.48
C ASP A 137 -7.34 -10.04 10.28
N VAL A 138 -6.51 -9.79 11.28
CA VAL A 138 -6.52 -8.58 12.12
C VAL A 138 -6.35 -7.31 11.28
N LEU A 139 -5.63 -7.37 10.15
CA LEU A 139 -5.44 -6.22 9.26
C LEU A 139 -6.73 -5.85 8.53
N ARG A 140 -7.59 -6.83 8.21
CA ARG A 140 -8.90 -6.57 7.62
C ARG A 140 -9.80 -5.84 8.62
N ALA A 141 -9.85 -6.35 9.85
CA ALA A 141 -10.64 -5.74 10.93
C ALA A 141 -10.19 -4.31 11.23
N LEU A 142 -8.87 -4.07 11.31
CA LEU A 142 -8.30 -2.74 11.49
C LEU A 142 -8.66 -1.80 10.31
N ALA A 143 -8.59 -2.29 9.08
CA ALA A 143 -8.94 -1.47 7.92
C ALA A 143 -10.44 -1.11 7.91
N ASP A 144 -11.32 -2.02 8.32
CA ASP A 144 -12.75 -1.73 8.50
C ASP A 144 -12.98 -0.67 9.58
N GLU A 145 -12.31 -0.79 10.74
CA GLU A 145 -12.37 0.20 11.82
C GLU A 145 -11.93 1.59 11.34
N LEU A 146 -10.74 1.68 10.72
CA LEU A 146 -10.18 2.94 10.23
C LEU A 146 -11.03 3.58 9.13
N ARG A 147 -11.64 2.77 8.24
CA ARG A 147 -12.55 3.30 7.23
C ARG A 147 -13.76 3.99 7.87
N ASN A 148 -14.29 3.42 8.94
CA ASN A 148 -15.46 3.94 9.63
C ASN A 148 -15.14 5.13 10.55
N SER A 149 -13.91 5.24 11.06
CA SER A 149 -13.54 6.31 12.00
C SER A 149 -13.36 7.68 11.35
N VAL A 150 -13.04 7.74 10.06
CA VAL A 150 -12.76 9.00 9.33
C VAL A 150 -14.03 9.77 8.95
N HIS A 151 -15.19 9.11 8.98
CA HIS A 151 -16.50 9.73 8.75
C HIS A 151 -17.22 10.17 10.03
N ALA A 152 -16.64 9.87 11.21
CA ALA A 152 -17.13 10.30 12.51
C ALA A 152 -16.58 11.69 12.86
#